data_AF-A0A090WKJ1-F1
#
_entry.id   AF-A0A090WKJ1-F1
#
_cell.length_a   1.000
_cell.length_b   1.000
_cell.length_c   1.000
_cell.angle_alpha   90.00
_cell.angle_beta   90.00
_cell.angle_gamma   90.00
#
_symmetry.space_group_name_H-M   'P 1'
#
loop_
_entity.id
_entity.type
_entity.pdbx_description
1 polymer ?
#
loop_
_entity_poly.entity_id
_entity_poly.type
_entity_poly.pdbx_seq_one_letter_code
_entity_poly.pdbx_strand_id
1 'polypeptide(L)'
;MVLKPSELTENTSRLISNLVKNVFPEELATSIEGGVDVATALLNQRWDYIFFTGSVSVGKIIAQAAAKHLTPVTLELGGKSPHVL
;
A
#
# COMPACT_ATOMS: atom_id res chain seq x y z
N MET A 1 -1.05 -10.45 -6.22
CA MET A 1 -1.26 -9.25 -5.38
C MET A 1 -0.05 -9.04 -4.50
N VAL A 2 0.44 -7.81 -4.37
CA VAL A 2 1.51 -7.49 -3.41
C VAL A 2 0.95 -6.58 -2.33
N LEU A 3 1.05 -7.01 -1.08
CA LEU A 3 0.65 -6.24 0.09
C LEU A 3 1.89 -5.61 0.75
N LYS A 4 1.83 -4.33 1.08
CA LYS A 4 2.85 -3.66 1.90
C LYS A 4 2.25 -3.14 3.21
N PRO A 5 2.32 -3.90 4.30
CA PRO A 5 1.86 -3.44 5.61
C PRO A 5 2.64 -2.21 6.12
N SER A 6 2.05 -1.50 7.08
CA SER A 6 2.70 -0.34 7.72
C SER A 6 3.88 -0.77 8.59
N GLU A 7 5.01 -0.11 8.45
CA GLU A 7 6.20 -0.28 9.30
C GLU A 7 5.96 0.19 10.74
N LEU A 8 4.92 0.99 10.99
CA LEU A 8 4.58 1.51 12.32
C LEU A 8 3.83 0.49 13.20
N THR A 9 3.41 -0.63 12.64
CA THR A 9 2.61 -1.66 13.32
C THR A 9 3.26 -3.03 13.21
N GLU A 10 4.52 -3.14 13.64
CA GLU A 10 5.39 -4.32 13.43
C GLU A 10 4.72 -5.67 13.73
N ASN A 11 4.10 -5.82 14.91
CA ASN A 11 3.50 -7.10 15.30
C ASN A 11 2.32 -7.50 14.39
N THR A 12 1.47 -6.53 14.02
CA THR A 12 0.34 -6.76 13.13
C THR A 12 0.82 -7.04 11.70
N SER A 13 1.82 -6.29 11.23
CA SER A 13 2.44 -6.47 9.91
C SER A 13 3.04 -7.87 9.78
N ARG A 14 3.81 -8.33 10.77
CA ARG A 14 4.39 -9.67 10.81
C ARG A 14 3.32 -10.76 10.82
N LEU A 15 2.26 -10.58 11.61
CA LEU A 15 1.14 -11.53 11.64
C LEU A 15 0.47 -11.64 10.26
N ILE A 16 0.17 -10.50 9.62
CA ILE A 16 -0.44 -10.46 8.29
C ILE A 16 0.47 -11.11 7.25
N SER A 17 1.77 -10.79 7.24
CA SER A 17 2.72 -11.40 6.30
C SER A 17 2.80 -12.91 6.45
N ASN A 18 2.82 -13.41 7.68
CA ASN A 18 2.80 -14.85 7.94
C ASN A 18 1.49 -15.49 7.45
N LEU A 19 0.35 -14.84 7.65
CA LEU A 19 -0.94 -15.35 7.18
C LEU A 19 -0.99 -15.39 5.66
N VAL A 20 -0.60 -14.32 4.97
CA VAL A 20 -0.58 -14.27 3.50
C VAL A 20 0.30 -15.39 2.95
N LYS A 21 1.51 -15.55 3.49
CA LYS A 21 2.45 -16.60 3.09
C LYS A 21 1.90 -18.02 3.29
N ASN A 22 1.14 -18.25 4.35
CA ASN A 22 0.62 -19.59 4.69
C ASN A 22 -0.69 -19.94 3.97
N VAL A 23 -1.46 -18.93 3.53
CA VAL A 23 -2.78 -19.12 2.92
C VAL A 23 -2.72 -19.13 1.40
N PHE A 24 -1.82 -18.35 0.80
CA PHE A 24 -1.76 -18.18 -0.65
C PHE A 24 -0.44 -18.69 -1.23
N PRO A 25 -0.46 -19.28 -2.44
CA PRO A 25 0.75 -19.41 -3.26
C PRO A 25 1.37 -18.04 -3.51
N GLU A 26 2.70 -17.96 -3.52
CA GLU A 26 3.45 -16.71 -3.65
C GLU A 26 3.14 -15.97 -4.96
N GLU A 27 2.89 -16.71 -6.04
CA GLU A 27 2.53 -16.16 -7.36
C GLU A 27 1.16 -15.48 -7.35
N LEU A 28 0.28 -15.87 -6.42
CA LEU A 28 -1.06 -15.30 -6.28
C LEU A 28 -1.05 -14.10 -5.32
N ALA A 29 -0.41 -14.23 -4.15
CA ALA A 29 -0.30 -13.15 -3.18
C ALA A 29 0.99 -13.24 -2.35
N THR A 30 1.64 -12.09 -2.15
CA THR A 30 2.79 -11.96 -1.26
C THR A 30 2.69 -10.68 -0.43
N SER A 31 3.32 -10.69 0.75
CA SER A 31 3.41 -9.54 1.65
C SER A 31 4.87 -9.14 1.79
N ILE A 32 5.17 -7.86 1.55
CA ILE A 32 6.52 -7.31 1.62
C ILE A 32 6.52 -6.20 2.66
N GLU A 33 7.21 -6.46 3.77
CA GLU A 33 7.40 -5.49 4.84
C GLU A 33 8.57 -4.55 4.55
N GLY A 34 8.52 -3.36 5.15
CA GLY A 34 9.56 -2.34 5.01
C GLY A 34 8.98 -0.93 4.97
N GLY A 35 9.85 0.07 5.05
CA GLY A 35 9.46 1.47 5.11
C GLY A 35 9.32 2.12 3.74
N VAL A 36 9.73 3.39 3.68
CA VAL A 36 9.67 4.25 2.49
C VAL A 36 10.52 3.71 1.33
N ASP A 37 11.66 3.10 1.63
CA ASP A 37 12.57 2.51 0.65
C ASP A 37 11.89 1.37 -0.13
N VAL A 38 11.26 0.42 0.58
CA VAL A 38 10.49 -0.67 -0.02
C VAL A 38 9.28 -0.15 -0.76
N ALA A 39 8.52 0.79 -0.18
CA ALA A 39 7.38 1.41 -0.86
C ALA A 39 7.80 2.10 -2.18
N THR A 40 8.93 2.80 -2.19
CA THR A 40 9.46 3.47 -3.38
C THR A 40 9.89 2.46 -4.44
N ALA A 41 10.56 1.38 -4.04
CA ALA A 41 10.95 0.30 -4.95
C ALA A 41 9.73 -0.38 -5.60
N LEU A 42 8.67 -0.61 -4.82
CA LEU A 42 7.39 -1.13 -5.32
C LEU A 42 6.73 -0.17 -6.30
N LEU A 43 6.66 1.13 -5.98
CA LEU A 43 6.03 2.15 -6.85
C LEU A 43 6.79 2.38 -8.17
N ASN A 44 8.06 1.95 -8.27
CA ASN A 44 8.81 1.97 -9.52
C ASN A 44 8.51 0.77 -10.44
N GLN A 45 7.78 -0.23 -9.96
CA GLN A 45 7.30 -1.33 -10.79
C GLN A 45 6.02 -0.95 -11.52
N ARG A 46 5.73 -1.65 -12.62
CA ARG A 46 4.47 -1.51 -13.34
C ARG A 46 3.38 -2.32 -12.65
N TRP A 47 2.32 -1.65 -12.22
CA TRP A 47 1.13 -2.27 -11.64
C TRP A 47 -0.08 -2.03 -12.52
N ASP A 48 -0.99 -3.00 -12.55
CA ASP A 48 -2.29 -2.82 -13.21
C ASP A 48 -3.28 -2.05 -12.32
N TYR A 49 -3.05 -2.03 -11.00
CA TYR A 49 -3.84 -1.29 -10.02
C TYR A 49 -3.04 -0.99 -8.76
N ILE A 50 -3.24 0.18 -8.15
CA ILE A 50 -2.68 0.51 -6.83
C ILE A 50 -3.80 0.93 -5.86
N PHE A 51 -3.84 0.28 -4.71
CA PHE A 51 -4.73 0.66 -3.60
C PHE A 51 -3.88 1.22 -2.45
N PHE A 52 -4.22 2.40 -1.95
CA PHE A 52 -3.49 3.05 -0.87
C PHE A 52 -4.41 3.64 0.18
N THR A 53 -4.06 3.43 1.44
CA THR A 53 -4.65 4.14 2.58
C THR A 53 -3.56 4.89 3.32
N GLY A 54 -3.78 6.19 3.58
CA GLY A 54 -2.82 6.98 4.35
C GLY A 54 -3.01 8.50 4.25
N SER A 55 -1.90 9.23 4.29
CA SER A 55 -1.93 10.69 4.29
C SER A 55 -2.10 11.27 2.88
N VAL A 56 -2.68 12.48 2.80
CA VAL A 56 -2.81 13.22 1.54
C VAL A 56 -1.45 13.49 0.88
N SER A 57 -0.40 13.73 1.67
CA SER A 57 0.94 13.97 1.12
C SER A 57 1.50 12.74 0.42
N VAL A 58 1.38 11.56 1.03
CA VAL A 58 1.87 10.30 0.44
C VAL A 58 0.96 9.84 -0.71
N GLY A 59 -0.36 10.05 -0.60
CA GLY A 59 -1.30 9.75 -1.69
C GLY A 59 -0.95 10.48 -2.99
N LYS A 60 -0.48 11.74 -2.91
CA LYS A 60 0.02 12.48 -4.08
C LYS A 60 1.27 11.85 -4.69
N ILE A 61 2.21 11.37 -3.87
CA ILE A 61 3.43 10.68 -4.33
C ILE A 61 3.04 9.40 -5.09
N ILE A 62 2.09 8.64 -4.55
CA ILE A 62 1.60 7.40 -5.16
C ILE A 62 0.90 7.69 -6.49
N ALA A 63 0.01 8.67 -6.54
CA ALA A 63 -0.66 9.08 -7.79
C ALA A 63 0.35 9.52 -8.86
N GLN A 64 1.39 10.26 -8.46
CA GLN A 64 2.46 10.67 -9.37
C GLN A 64 3.26 9.49 -9.91
N ALA A 65 3.57 8.48 -9.09
CA ALA A 65 4.26 7.28 -9.53
C ALA A 65 3.38 6.44 -10.48
N ALA A 66 2.11 6.25 -10.11
CA ALA A 66 1.12 5.50 -10.90
C ALA A 66 0.90 6.09 -12.30
N ALA A 67 0.92 7.43 -12.42
CA ALA A 67 0.75 8.13 -13.69
C ALA A 67 1.80 7.75 -14.76
N LYS A 68 3.02 7.34 -14.37
CA LYS A 68 4.07 6.89 -15.30
C LYS A 68 3.66 5.66 -16.12
N HIS A 69 2.74 4.86 -15.58
CA HIS A 69 2.27 3.62 -16.19
C HIS A 69 0.77 3.64 -16.54
N LEU A 70 0.12 4.81 -16.40
CA LEU A 70 -1.34 4.97 -16.50
C LEU A 70 -2.09 3.99 -15.58
N THR A 71 -1.52 3.70 -14.41
CA THR A 71 -2.08 2.77 -13.44
C THR A 71 -3.25 3.45 -12.71
N PRO A 72 -4.46 2.86 -12.73
CA PRO A 72 -5.58 3.34 -11.92
C PRO A 72 -5.29 3.19 -10.42
N VAL A 73 -5.82 4.12 -9.62
CA VAL A 73 -5.58 4.17 -8.17
C VAL A 73 -6.86 4.35 -7.37
N THR A 74 -6.92 3.72 -6.19
CA THR A 74 -7.80 4.14 -5.08
C THR A 74 -6.94 4.75 -3.98
N LEU A 75 -7.30 5.95 -3.53
CA LEU A 75 -6.61 6.68 -2.46
C LEU A 75 -7.60 6.94 -1.32
N GLU A 76 -7.53 6.12 -0.27
CA GLU A 76 -8.28 6.30 0.97
C GLU A 76 -7.49 7.24 1.90
N LEU A 77 -7.87 8.52 1.89
CA LEU A 77 -7.10 9.59 2.53
C LEU A 77 -7.81 10.20 3.73
N GLY A 78 -7.03 10.82 4.62
CA GLY A 78 -7.56 11.59 5.74
C GLY A 78 -8.20 12.93 5.33
N GLY A 79 -8.92 13.51 6.28
CA GLY A 79 -9.55 14.82 6.19
C GLY A 79 -10.10 15.24 7.56
N LYS A 80 -10.80 16.37 7.62
CA LYS A 80 -11.55 16.76 8.82
C LYS A 80 -13.01 16.41 8.61
N SER A 81 -13.46 15.31 9.22
CA SER A 81 -14.86 14.91 9.20
C SER A 81 -15.64 15.78 10.19
N PRO A 82 -16.55 16.66 9.73
CA PRO A 82 -17.27 17.55 10.64
C PRO A 82 -18.31 16.75 11.44
N HIS A 83 -18.53 17.15 12.68
CA HIS A 83 -19.68 16.73 13.49
C HIS A 83 -20.53 17.96 13.76
N VAL A 84 -21.73 17.99 13.18
CA VAL A 84 -22.69 19.07 13.34
C VAL A 84 -23.81 18.54 14.23
N LEU A 85 -24.11 19.28 15.31
CA LEU A 85 -25.21 19.01 16.23
C LEU A 85 -26.49 19.71 15.74
#